data_AF-A0A8J5SMA9-F1
#
_entry.id   AF-A0A8J5SMA9-F1
#
_cell.length_a   1.000
_cell.length_b   1.000
_cell.length_c   1.000
_cell.angle_alpha   90.00
_cell.angle_beta   90.00
_cell.angle_gamma   90.00
#
_symmetry.space_group_name_H-M   'P 1'
#
loop_
_entity.id
_entity.type
_entity.pdbx_description
1 polymer ?
#
loop_
_entity_poly.entity_id
_entity_poly.type
_entity_poly.pdbx_seq_one_letter_code
_entity_poly.pdbx_strand_id
1 'polypeptide(L)'
;MEPREDYTFLWKWRRHLLLLATLVASVTYDAGLNPPGGVWPEEDDDEDNKRPPEDVTGNPMLPKMYSNRYQAFFYCNATAFIASLVVIMTLLDRRVSGNRVGVTVLRFSMVLDLLALMGAYAAGSPRDVLPSVYVSALFGLVFAYVALHIVLARSALPPVVWLRVSLKKLSVKVEELLKKGDDECQDVSRLEEDRQERRKFLLLLATFATPLTYGAGLQPPGGFWKKISSTSTHDHHPGVPVLHDVGRARRYLAFFYCNGTSFVASLAIVMLLMSRTLSDRVIRSYALQVCVLVELLGLMGAYAAGSCRKPETTIYVVSLAGAVLVYIALQIVVGVFAMGTIKKCLVVLCRILQCRRNKEQEQQLAIKHDHPVIRETKPSPAPATPNTPCDARGPDEDVIGADCEVEGDADTVEESRSLLLLLATLAATVTYAAGLSPPGGFWSEGPHAGKPILLGMHPKRYNAFFHCNTAAFVVSLIVIIIVQSKQLSSGAVVKHRALQAAMTLTIATRSVPSTSPHWPWPCSSTPSATSWRSTPWDAGGRRG
;
A
#
# COMPACT_ATOMS: atom_id res chain seq x y z
N MET A 1 -15.73 10.60 -27.46
CA MET A 1 -15.01 10.78 -26.18
C MET A 1 -13.59 11.19 -26.50
N GLU A 2 -13.40 12.46 -26.89
CA GLU A 2 -12.99 13.62 -26.07
C GLU A 2 -11.48 13.63 -25.74
N PRO A 3 -10.63 14.17 -26.66
CA PRO A 3 -9.21 14.37 -26.41
C PRO A 3 -8.91 15.20 -25.15
N ARG A 4 -9.83 16.09 -24.76
CA ARG A 4 -9.67 17.03 -23.64
C ARG A 4 -9.65 16.35 -22.27
N GLU A 5 -10.42 15.27 -22.08
CA GLU A 5 -10.47 14.52 -20.82
C GLU A 5 -9.23 13.67 -20.56
N ASP A 6 -8.51 13.31 -21.63
CA ASP A 6 -7.29 12.50 -21.55
C ASP A 6 -6.09 13.32 -21.09
N TYR A 7 -5.96 14.56 -21.60
CA TYR A 7 -4.91 15.47 -21.14
C TYR A 7 -5.08 15.86 -19.66
N THR A 8 -6.31 16.15 -19.23
CA THR A 8 -6.59 16.50 -17.82
C THR A 8 -6.33 15.32 -16.89
N PHE A 9 -6.58 14.07 -17.34
CA PHE A 9 -6.18 12.87 -16.59
C PHE A 9 -4.70 12.81 -16.35
N LEU A 10 -3.95 12.87 -17.45
CA LEU A 10 -2.52 12.63 -17.45
C LEU A 10 -1.83 13.70 -16.62
N TRP A 11 -2.30 14.94 -16.71
CA TRP A 11 -1.80 16.02 -15.89
C TRP A 11 -2.10 15.79 -14.39
N LYS A 12 -3.34 15.41 -14.05
CA LYS A 12 -3.74 15.11 -12.67
C LYS A 12 -2.97 13.95 -12.05
N TRP A 13 -2.63 12.93 -12.85
CA TRP A 13 -1.93 11.73 -12.39
C TRP A 13 -0.43 11.72 -12.71
N ARG A 14 0.10 12.77 -13.34
CA ARG A 14 1.49 12.85 -13.84
C ARG A 14 2.51 12.44 -12.79
N ARG A 15 2.43 13.03 -11.59
CA ARG A 15 3.35 12.74 -10.48
C ARG A 15 3.33 11.26 -10.10
N HIS A 16 2.15 10.67 -10.05
CA HIS A 16 1.94 9.28 -9.67
C HIS A 16 2.43 8.30 -10.74
N LEU A 17 2.17 8.61 -12.01
CA LEU A 17 2.63 7.82 -13.15
C LEU A 17 4.16 7.89 -13.30
N LEU A 18 4.77 9.06 -13.02
CA LEU A 18 6.22 9.20 -12.95
C LEU A 18 6.81 8.35 -11.82
N LEU A 19 6.21 8.38 -10.62
CA LEU A 19 6.66 7.54 -9.51
C LEU A 19 6.60 6.05 -9.87
N LEU A 20 5.50 5.59 -10.45
CA LEU A 20 5.35 4.20 -10.87
C LEU A 20 6.40 3.81 -11.93
N ALA A 21 6.59 4.63 -12.97
CA ALA A 21 7.53 4.33 -14.05
C ALA A 21 8.98 4.36 -13.58
N THR A 22 9.37 5.32 -12.73
CA THR A 22 10.71 5.34 -12.12
C THR A 22 10.97 4.10 -11.27
N LEU A 23 9.93 3.64 -10.58
CA LEU A 23 10.00 2.46 -9.75
C LEU A 23 10.06 1.16 -10.56
N VAL A 24 9.31 1.05 -11.65
CA VAL A 24 9.43 -0.10 -12.57
C VAL A 24 10.82 -0.09 -13.24
N ALA A 25 11.32 1.07 -13.66
CA ALA A 25 12.68 1.21 -14.17
C ALA A 25 13.75 0.77 -13.15
N SER A 26 13.61 1.16 -11.88
CA SER A 26 14.62 0.79 -10.86
C SER A 26 14.63 -0.70 -10.56
N VAL A 27 13.46 -1.35 -10.45
CA VAL A 27 13.40 -2.79 -10.12
C VAL A 27 13.81 -3.67 -11.28
N THR A 28 13.52 -3.25 -12.51
CA THR A 28 13.96 -3.96 -13.73
C THR A 28 15.46 -3.76 -13.97
N TYR A 29 16.00 -2.59 -13.64
CA TYR A 29 17.44 -2.35 -13.63
C TYR A 29 18.15 -3.23 -12.60
N ASP A 30 17.68 -3.26 -11.35
CA ASP A 30 18.26 -4.10 -10.29
C ASP A 30 18.20 -5.59 -10.65
N ALA A 31 17.06 -6.08 -11.14
CA ALA A 31 16.91 -7.47 -11.60
C ALA A 31 17.76 -7.80 -12.83
N GLY A 32 18.10 -6.80 -13.65
CA GLY A 32 19.02 -6.96 -14.77
C GLY A 32 20.47 -7.16 -14.32
N LEU A 33 20.88 -6.47 -13.25
CA LEU A 33 22.21 -6.61 -12.65
C LEU A 33 22.33 -7.83 -11.74
N ASN A 34 21.22 -8.23 -11.12
CA ASN A 34 21.11 -9.38 -10.23
C ASN A 34 20.22 -10.44 -10.89
N PRO A 35 20.73 -11.21 -11.88
CA PRO A 35 19.90 -12.12 -12.63
C PRO A 35 19.28 -13.20 -11.73
N PRO A 36 18.05 -13.64 -12.04
CA PRO A 36 17.42 -14.73 -11.31
C PRO A 36 18.30 -15.98 -11.38
N GLY A 37 18.41 -16.69 -10.25
CA GLY A 37 19.32 -17.82 -10.07
C GLY A 37 20.77 -17.48 -9.77
N GLY A 38 21.14 -16.19 -9.81
CA GLY A 38 22.48 -15.73 -9.47
C GLY A 38 23.52 -15.98 -10.56
N VAL A 39 24.78 -15.76 -10.18
CA VAL A 39 25.95 -15.82 -11.05
C VAL A 39 26.92 -16.91 -10.59
N TRP A 40 27.69 -17.47 -11.52
CA TRP A 40 28.72 -18.47 -11.24
C TRP A 40 29.74 -17.95 -10.21
N PRO A 41 30.01 -18.69 -9.12
CA PRO A 41 31.05 -18.33 -8.15
C PRO A 41 32.45 -18.56 -8.72
N GLU A 42 33.46 -18.01 -8.04
CA GLU A 42 34.87 -18.27 -8.31
C GLU A 42 35.17 -19.78 -8.37
N GLU A 43 36.07 -20.16 -9.28
CA GLU A 43 36.57 -21.53 -9.43
C GLU A 43 37.34 -21.95 -8.17
N ASP A 44 37.07 -23.15 -7.65
CA ASP A 44 37.93 -23.72 -6.62
C ASP A 44 39.11 -24.42 -7.31
N ASP A 45 40.28 -24.41 -6.67
CA ASP A 45 41.51 -25.03 -7.18
C ASP A 45 41.48 -26.59 -7.16
N ASP A 46 40.32 -27.20 -6.88
CA ASP A 46 40.16 -28.65 -6.79
C ASP A 46 40.24 -29.30 -8.20
N GLU A 47 41.34 -30.00 -8.47
CA GLU A 47 41.64 -30.62 -9.78
C GLU A 47 40.58 -31.64 -10.25
N ASP A 48 39.83 -32.26 -9.33
CA ASP A 48 38.89 -33.35 -9.62
C ASP A 48 37.49 -32.87 -10.05
N ASN A 49 37.20 -31.57 -9.95
CA ASN A 49 35.88 -31.01 -10.26
C ASN A 49 35.97 -29.68 -11.03
N LYS A 50 36.91 -29.61 -11.99
CA LYS A 50 37.05 -28.46 -12.89
C LYS A 50 35.74 -28.23 -13.65
N ARG A 51 35.15 -27.06 -13.44
CA ARG A 51 33.96 -26.63 -14.20
C ARG A 51 34.30 -26.51 -15.69
N PRO A 52 33.32 -26.71 -16.59
CA PRO A 52 33.51 -26.44 -18.01
C PRO A 52 34.03 -25.01 -18.21
N PRO A 53 34.97 -24.77 -19.13
CA PRO A 53 35.56 -23.44 -19.36
C PRO A 53 34.53 -22.37 -19.79
N GLU A 54 33.33 -22.80 -20.15
CA GLU A 54 32.19 -21.96 -20.53
C GLU A 54 31.47 -21.34 -19.31
N ASP A 55 31.64 -21.91 -18.11
CA ASP A 55 30.99 -21.50 -16.86
C ASP A 55 31.83 -20.46 -16.11
N VAL A 56 32.19 -19.39 -16.82
CA VAL A 56 33.04 -18.30 -16.32
C VAL A 56 32.40 -17.62 -15.11
N THR A 57 33.19 -17.41 -14.07
CA THR A 57 32.81 -16.68 -12.86
C THR A 57 32.14 -15.34 -13.20
N GLY A 58 31.02 -15.04 -12.53
CA GLY A 58 30.24 -13.83 -12.76
C GLY A 58 29.22 -13.92 -13.89
N ASN A 59 29.27 -14.95 -14.76
CA ASN A 59 28.21 -15.16 -15.75
C ASN A 59 26.90 -15.61 -15.07
N PRO A 60 25.72 -15.20 -15.58
CA PRO A 60 24.44 -15.69 -15.10
C PRO A 60 24.34 -17.23 -15.24
N MET A 61 23.78 -17.91 -14.24
CA MET A 61 23.61 -19.38 -14.27
C MET A 61 22.41 -19.84 -15.10
N LEU A 62 21.33 -19.06 -15.08
CA LEU A 62 20.06 -19.43 -15.70
C LEU A 62 20.08 -19.69 -17.22
N PRO A 63 20.89 -19.02 -18.06
CA PRO A 63 20.96 -19.30 -19.49
C PRO A 63 21.27 -20.76 -19.82
N LYS A 64 22.10 -21.41 -19.00
CA LYS A 64 22.53 -22.80 -19.21
C LYS A 64 21.50 -23.81 -18.67
N MET A 65 20.97 -23.56 -17.47
CA MET A 65 20.03 -24.47 -16.81
C MET A 65 18.61 -24.37 -17.34
N TYR A 66 18.17 -23.15 -17.67
CA TYR A 66 16.79 -22.84 -18.05
C TYR A 66 16.75 -21.78 -19.17
N SER A 67 17.38 -22.07 -20.31
CA SER A 67 17.58 -21.11 -21.42
C SER A 67 16.30 -20.38 -21.86
N ASN A 68 15.21 -21.11 -22.13
CA ASN A 68 13.95 -20.52 -22.57
C ASN A 68 13.34 -19.56 -21.52
N ARG A 69 13.46 -19.91 -20.23
CA ARG A 69 12.98 -19.06 -19.13
C ARG A 69 13.85 -17.82 -18.97
N TYR A 70 15.16 -17.98 -19.07
CA TYR A 70 16.09 -16.87 -19.02
C TYR A 70 15.85 -15.89 -20.17
N GLN A 71 15.69 -16.37 -21.40
CA GLN A 71 15.39 -15.51 -22.56
C GLN A 71 14.09 -14.74 -22.36
N ALA A 72 13.01 -15.43 -21.95
CA ALA A 72 11.74 -14.78 -21.66
C ALA A 72 11.89 -13.72 -20.56
N PHE A 73 12.57 -14.05 -19.45
CA PHE A 73 12.86 -13.09 -18.39
C PHE A 73 13.66 -11.88 -18.91
N PHE A 74 14.76 -12.11 -19.62
CA PHE A 74 15.67 -11.07 -20.08
C PHE A 74 14.96 -10.09 -21.03
N TYR A 75 14.27 -10.60 -22.05
CA TYR A 75 13.54 -9.75 -22.99
C TYR A 75 12.39 -9.02 -22.32
N CYS A 76 11.57 -9.70 -21.52
CA CYS A 76 10.48 -9.06 -20.79
C CYS A 76 11.00 -7.97 -19.83
N ASN A 77 12.01 -8.26 -19.02
CA ASN A 77 12.60 -7.31 -18.07
C ASN A 77 13.22 -6.10 -18.80
N ALA A 78 13.93 -6.32 -19.92
CA ALA A 78 14.47 -5.25 -20.74
C ALA A 78 13.37 -4.40 -21.40
N THR A 79 12.29 -5.01 -21.90
CA THR A 79 11.15 -4.25 -22.43
C THR A 79 10.46 -3.41 -21.36
N ALA A 80 10.29 -3.91 -20.14
CA ALA A 80 9.74 -3.13 -19.04
C ALA A 80 10.64 -1.93 -18.70
N PHE A 81 11.96 -2.15 -18.60
CA PHE A 81 12.91 -1.06 -18.38
C PHE A 81 12.82 0.04 -19.46
N ILE A 82 12.85 -0.33 -20.74
CA ILE A 82 12.76 0.62 -21.85
C ILE A 82 11.38 1.29 -21.90
N ALA A 83 10.29 0.53 -21.72
CA ALA A 83 8.94 1.08 -21.71
C ALA A 83 8.76 2.11 -20.58
N SER A 84 9.28 1.82 -19.39
CA SER A 84 9.33 2.74 -18.26
C SER A 84 10.09 4.03 -18.58
N LEU A 85 11.26 3.95 -19.23
CA LEU A 85 11.99 5.14 -19.68
C LEU A 85 11.20 5.96 -20.72
N VAL A 86 10.53 5.31 -21.67
CA VAL A 86 9.65 5.98 -22.63
C VAL A 86 8.49 6.68 -21.93
N VAL A 87 7.88 6.05 -20.92
CA VAL A 87 6.85 6.66 -20.08
C VAL A 87 7.39 7.90 -19.36
N ILE A 88 8.55 7.80 -18.71
CA ILE A 88 9.18 8.92 -18.01
C ILE A 88 9.46 10.08 -18.97
N MET A 89 10.11 9.82 -20.10
CA MET A 89 10.44 10.86 -21.09
C MET A 89 9.18 11.52 -21.66
N THR A 90 8.17 10.72 -22.00
CA THR A 90 6.89 11.22 -22.51
C THR A 90 6.12 12.05 -21.47
N LEU A 91 6.19 11.67 -20.19
CA LEU A 91 5.57 12.41 -19.10
C LEU A 91 6.35 13.67 -18.74
N LEU A 92 7.67 13.69 -18.86
CA LEU A 92 8.50 14.87 -18.58
C LEU A 92 8.35 15.94 -19.66
N ASP A 93 8.20 15.54 -20.93
CA ASP A 93 7.98 16.49 -22.03
C ASP A 93 6.50 16.90 -22.17
N ARG A 94 6.22 18.18 -21.88
CA ARG A 94 4.89 18.78 -22.07
C ARG A 94 4.45 18.83 -23.54
N ARG A 95 5.38 18.92 -24.50
CA ARG A 95 5.05 18.96 -25.92
C ARG A 95 4.52 17.61 -26.41
N VAL A 96 5.16 16.53 -25.96
CA VAL A 96 4.76 15.16 -26.33
C VAL A 96 3.47 14.77 -25.61
N SER A 97 3.39 14.98 -24.28
CA SER A 97 2.19 14.67 -23.50
C SER A 97 0.96 15.53 -23.86
N GLY A 98 1.17 16.70 -24.47
CA GLY A 98 0.09 17.57 -24.97
C GLY A 98 -0.45 17.20 -26.36
N ASN A 99 0.16 16.23 -27.05
CA ASN A 99 -0.26 15.78 -28.37
C ASN A 99 -0.98 14.42 -28.33
N ARG A 100 -1.93 14.18 -29.26
CA ARG A 100 -2.69 12.92 -29.36
C ARG A 100 -1.76 11.72 -29.55
N VAL A 101 -0.70 11.89 -30.35
CA VAL A 101 0.29 10.84 -30.60
C VAL A 101 1.03 10.49 -29.31
N GLY A 102 1.50 11.47 -28.55
CA GLY A 102 2.23 11.21 -27.30
C GLY A 102 1.37 10.58 -26.22
N VAL A 103 0.11 10.98 -26.07
CA VAL A 103 -0.85 10.29 -25.19
C VAL A 103 -1.07 8.83 -25.61
N THR A 104 -1.14 8.58 -26.92
CA THR A 104 -1.31 7.24 -27.46
C THR A 104 -0.08 6.38 -27.17
N VAL A 105 1.12 6.88 -27.48
CA VAL A 105 2.39 6.23 -27.14
C VAL A 105 2.48 5.95 -25.65
N LEU A 106 2.17 6.92 -24.81
CA LEU A 106 2.18 6.77 -23.35
C LEU A 106 1.29 5.61 -22.87
N ARG A 107 0.07 5.51 -23.41
CA ARG A 107 -0.86 4.43 -23.07
C ARG A 107 -0.35 3.07 -23.50
N PHE A 108 0.17 2.97 -24.73
CA PHE A 108 0.77 1.72 -25.22
C PHE A 108 1.98 1.33 -24.37
N SER A 109 2.87 2.27 -24.06
CA SER A 109 4.04 2.01 -23.23
C SER A 109 3.65 1.58 -21.80
N MET A 110 2.65 2.18 -21.16
CA MET A 110 2.19 1.76 -19.83
C MET A 110 1.63 0.33 -19.81
N VAL A 111 0.86 -0.05 -20.83
CA VAL A 111 0.33 -1.42 -20.94
C VAL A 111 1.44 -2.41 -21.24
N LEU A 112 2.35 -2.06 -22.15
CA LEU A 112 3.51 -2.87 -22.47
C LEU A 112 4.41 -3.06 -21.24
N ASP A 113 4.65 -2.00 -20.48
CA ASP A 113 5.44 -2.00 -19.24
C ASP A 113 4.86 -2.98 -18.21
N LEU A 114 3.55 -2.90 -17.97
CA LEU A 114 2.86 -3.82 -17.06
C LEU A 114 2.95 -5.28 -17.54
N LEU A 115 2.68 -5.54 -18.82
CA LEU A 115 2.74 -6.89 -19.40
C LEU A 115 4.15 -7.47 -19.36
N ALA A 116 5.15 -6.64 -19.68
CA ALA A 116 6.55 -7.01 -19.67
C ALA A 116 7.03 -7.31 -18.24
N LEU A 117 6.64 -6.50 -17.25
CA LEU A 117 6.96 -6.76 -15.84
C LEU A 117 6.34 -8.07 -15.33
N MET A 118 5.08 -8.34 -15.70
CA MET A 118 4.41 -9.61 -15.38
C MET A 118 5.10 -10.81 -16.03
N GLY A 119 5.46 -10.70 -17.31
CA GLY A 119 6.18 -11.73 -18.05
C GLY A 119 7.55 -12.02 -17.45
N ALA A 120 8.29 -10.98 -17.08
CA ALA A 120 9.58 -11.11 -16.40
C ALA A 120 9.43 -11.85 -15.06
N TYR A 121 8.44 -11.47 -14.25
CA TYR A 121 8.17 -12.15 -12.98
C TYR A 121 7.79 -13.63 -13.17
N ALA A 122 6.91 -13.94 -14.12
CA ALA A 122 6.46 -15.31 -14.42
C ALA A 122 7.60 -16.20 -14.93
N ALA A 123 8.54 -15.64 -15.68
CA ALA A 123 9.67 -16.36 -16.24
C ALA A 123 10.83 -16.51 -15.24
N GLY A 124 11.11 -15.49 -14.44
CA GLY A 124 12.27 -15.41 -13.55
C GLY A 124 12.07 -15.97 -12.14
N SER A 125 10.83 -16.04 -11.64
CA SER A 125 10.55 -16.43 -10.24
C SER A 125 10.35 -17.94 -10.00
N PRO A 126 9.64 -18.71 -10.83
CA PRO A 126 9.47 -20.15 -10.65
C PRO A 126 10.46 -20.96 -11.48
N ARG A 127 10.93 -22.09 -10.94
CA ARG A 127 11.80 -23.05 -11.64
C ARG A 127 10.97 -24.25 -12.09
N ASP A 128 10.00 -24.65 -11.26
CA ASP A 128 9.07 -25.74 -11.53
C ASP A 128 7.83 -25.31 -12.33
N VAL A 129 7.15 -26.30 -12.92
CA VAL A 129 5.94 -26.11 -13.73
C VAL A 129 4.77 -25.61 -12.89
N LEU A 130 4.52 -26.18 -11.72
CA LEU A 130 3.32 -25.91 -10.93
C LEU A 130 3.27 -24.46 -10.35
N PRO A 131 4.35 -23.94 -9.72
CA PRO A 131 4.44 -22.52 -9.35
C PRO A 131 4.36 -21.57 -10.56
N SER A 132 4.84 -21.99 -11.73
CA SER A 132 4.77 -21.21 -12.98
C SER A 132 3.35 -21.12 -13.54
N VAL A 133 2.61 -22.24 -13.55
CA VAL A 133 1.19 -22.29 -13.92
C VAL A 133 0.37 -21.41 -12.97
N TYR A 134 0.65 -21.48 -11.67
CA TYR A 134 -0.03 -20.66 -10.66
C TYR A 134 0.09 -19.16 -10.94
N VAL A 135 1.32 -18.65 -11.12
CA VAL A 135 1.56 -17.22 -11.37
C VAL A 135 0.91 -16.78 -12.69
N SER A 136 1.02 -17.62 -13.73
CA SER A 136 0.41 -17.35 -15.03
C SER A 136 -1.12 -17.32 -14.97
N ALA A 137 -1.73 -18.23 -14.20
CA ALA A 137 -3.17 -18.27 -13.98
C ALA A 137 -3.67 -17.04 -13.21
N LEU A 138 -2.92 -16.56 -12.21
CA LEU A 138 -3.24 -15.32 -11.50
C LEU A 138 -3.23 -14.10 -12.43
N PHE A 139 -2.23 -13.98 -13.31
CA PHE A 139 -2.23 -12.92 -14.32
C PHE A 139 -3.41 -13.07 -15.29
N GLY A 140 -3.66 -14.28 -15.77
CA GLY A 140 -4.82 -14.59 -16.61
C GLY A 140 -6.14 -14.19 -15.97
N LEU A 141 -6.31 -14.42 -14.66
CA LEU A 141 -7.50 -14.00 -13.90
C LEU A 141 -7.64 -12.47 -13.86
N VAL A 142 -6.56 -11.74 -13.61
CA VAL A 142 -6.59 -10.26 -13.61
C VAL A 142 -6.94 -9.73 -15.01
N PHE A 143 -6.35 -10.29 -16.06
CA PHE A 143 -6.68 -9.91 -17.44
C PHE A 143 -8.12 -10.26 -17.81
N ALA A 144 -8.60 -11.44 -17.44
CA ALA A 144 -9.98 -11.86 -17.66
C ALA A 144 -10.95 -10.92 -16.94
N TYR A 145 -10.67 -10.54 -15.69
CA TYR A 145 -11.48 -9.57 -14.94
C TYR A 145 -11.54 -8.22 -15.66
N VAL A 146 -10.40 -7.69 -16.11
CA VAL A 146 -10.35 -6.40 -16.82
C VAL A 146 -11.04 -6.48 -18.18
N ALA A 147 -10.78 -7.53 -18.96
CA ALA A 147 -11.41 -7.76 -20.26
C ALA A 147 -12.93 -7.89 -20.12
N LEU A 148 -13.39 -8.68 -19.14
CA LEU A 148 -14.80 -8.82 -18.79
C LEU A 148 -15.42 -7.46 -18.47
N HIS A 149 -14.77 -6.63 -17.66
CA HIS A 149 -15.28 -5.29 -17.37
C HIS A 149 -15.28 -4.35 -18.59
N ILE A 150 -14.27 -4.42 -19.46
CA ILE A 150 -14.23 -3.61 -20.69
C ILE A 150 -15.35 -4.04 -21.65
N VAL A 151 -15.55 -5.35 -21.83
CA VAL A 151 -16.62 -5.92 -22.65
C VAL A 151 -17.98 -5.63 -22.04
N LEU A 152 -18.16 -5.80 -20.73
CA LEU A 152 -19.39 -5.43 -20.02
C LEU A 152 -19.67 -3.93 -20.12
N ALA A 153 -18.65 -3.07 -20.13
CA ALA A 153 -18.81 -1.62 -20.29
C ALA A 153 -19.16 -1.22 -21.74
N ARG A 154 -18.67 -1.95 -22.74
CA ARG A 154 -18.94 -1.69 -24.17
C ARG A 154 -20.14 -2.42 -24.74
N SER A 155 -20.55 -3.52 -24.14
CA SER A 155 -21.68 -4.32 -24.63
C SER A 155 -22.99 -3.55 -24.44
N ALA A 156 -23.70 -3.37 -25.56
CA ALA A 156 -25.06 -2.84 -25.62
C ALA A 156 -26.10 -3.97 -25.54
N LEU A 157 -25.76 -5.09 -24.88
CA LEU A 157 -26.68 -6.21 -24.73
C LEU A 157 -27.90 -5.75 -23.91
N PRO A 158 -29.14 -5.99 -24.37
CA PRO A 158 -30.36 -5.54 -23.68
C PRO A 158 -30.40 -5.86 -22.18
N PRO A 159 -30.03 -7.07 -21.70
CA PRO A 159 -30.03 -7.36 -20.27
C PRO A 159 -28.94 -6.60 -19.49
N VAL A 160 -27.79 -6.30 -20.10
CA VAL A 160 -26.70 -5.54 -19.47
C VAL A 160 -27.03 -4.06 -19.42
N VAL A 161 -27.65 -3.52 -20.47
CA VAL A 161 -28.17 -2.13 -20.49
C VAL A 161 -29.29 -1.98 -19.46
N TRP A 162 -30.23 -2.92 -19.43
CA TRP A 162 -31.30 -2.94 -18.42
C TRP A 162 -30.74 -3.08 -17.00
N LEU A 163 -29.78 -3.98 -16.75
CA LEU A 163 -29.13 -4.13 -15.44
C LEU A 163 -28.36 -2.85 -15.05
N ARG A 164 -27.66 -2.19 -15.99
CA ARG A 164 -27.00 -0.90 -15.72
C ARG A 164 -28.00 0.21 -15.40
N VAL A 165 -29.11 0.28 -16.13
CA VAL A 165 -30.18 1.25 -15.88
C VAL A 165 -30.84 0.97 -14.52
N SER A 166 -31.08 -0.29 -14.18
CA SER A 166 -31.64 -0.72 -12.90
C SER A 166 -30.68 -0.46 -11.74
N LEU A 167 -29.39 -0.77 -11.86
CA LEU A 167 -28.37 -0.48 -10.85
C LEU A 167 -28.15 1.02 -10.69
N LYS A 168 -28.18 1.81 -11.78
CA LYS A 168 -28.16 3.28 -11.69
C LYS A 168 -29.42 3.81 -11.00
N LYS A 169 -30.60 3.29 -11.33
CA LYS A 169 -31.85 3.64 -10.63
C LYS A 169 -31.76 3.30 -9.15
N LEU A 170 -31.21 2.14 -8.81
CA LEU A 170 -31.03 1.70 -7.43
C LEU A 170 -30.00 2.56 -6.70
N SER A 171 -28.86 2.87 -7.33
CA SER A 171 -27.82 3.73 -6.77
C SER A 171 -28.34 5.13 -6.54
N VAL A 172 -29.06 5.73 -7.50
CA VAL A 172 -29.70 7.04 -7.34
C VAL A 172 -30.74 6.99 -6.24
N LYS A 173 -31.57 5.94 -6.17
CA LYS A 173 -32.59 5.81 -5.13
C LYS A 173 -31.99 5.55 -3.75
N VAL A 174 -30.87 4.85 -3.66
CA VAL A 174 -30.09 4.66 -2.42
C VAL A 174 -29.41 5.97 -2.02
N GLU A 175 -28.86 6.73 -2.98
CA GLU A 175 -28.27 8.05 -2.75
C GLU A 175 -29.34 9.07 -2.29
N GLU A 176 -30.53 9.05 -2.90
CA GLU A 176 -31.67 9.91 -2.60
C GLU A 176 -32.32 9.57 -1.25
N LEU A 177 -32.28 8.28 -0.85
CA LEU A 177 -32.65 7.85 0.50
C LEU A 177 -31.57 8.15 1.55
N LEU A 178 -30.32 8.33 1.14
CA LEU A 178 -29.21 8.74 2.01
C LEU A 178 -29.09 10.27 2.13
N LYS A 179 -29.51 11.04 1.11
CA LYS A 179 -29.42 12.50 1.04
C LYS A 179 -30.58 13.27 1.67
N LYS A 180 -31.48 12.60 2.39
CA LYS A 180 -32.56 13.30 3.10
C LYS A 180 -32.05 13.86 4.45
N GLY A 181 -31.14 14.82 4.34
CA GLY A 181 -30.53 15.62 5.40
C GLY A 181 -29.67 16.69 4.73
N ASP A 182 -30.06 17.95 4.90
CA ASP A 182 -29.59 19.11 4.15
C ASP A 182 -28.06 19.35 4.27
N ASP A 183 -27.40 19.52 3.10
CA ASP A 183 -26.16 20.31 2.83
C ASP A 183 -25.46 19.78 1.53
N GLU A 184 -26.14 19.89 0.38
CA GLU A 184 -25.79 19.15 -0.85
C GLU A 184 -24.52 19.61 -1.60
N CYS A 185 -23.95 20.78 -1.32
CA CYS A 185 -22.78 21.28 -2.07
C CYS A 185 -21.44 21.04 -1.35
N GLN A 186 -21.45 21.01 -0.01
CA GLN A 186 -20.23 20.83 0.80
C GLN A 186 -19.89 19.35 1.05
N ASP A 187 -20.88 18.46 1.00
CA ASP A 187 -20.68 17.02 1.26
C ASP A 187 -20.11 16.27 0.03
N VAL A 188 -20.49 16.69 -1.19
CA VAL A 188 -19.97 16.07 -2.43
C VAL A 188 -18.49 16.38 -2.65
N SER A 189 -18.06 17.63 -2.38
CA SER A 189 -16.64 18.02 -2.51
C SER A 189 -15.77 17.28 -1.49
N ARG A 190 -16.21 17.19 -0.22
CA ARG A 190 -15.54 16.41 0.83
C ARG A 190 -15.43 14.92 0.48
N LEU A 191 -16.49 14.30 -0.05
CA LEU A 191 -16.46 12.89 -0.47
C LEU A 191 -15.52 12.63 -1.67
N GLU A 192 -15.33 13.60 -2.55
CA GLU A 192 -14.39 13.50 -3.67
C GLU A 192 -12.94 13.66 -3.24
N GLU A 193 -12.68 14.58 -2.31
CA GLU A 193 -11.38 14.78 -1.68
C GLU A 193 -10.96 13.53 -0.90
N ASP A 194 -11.85 13.00 -0.05
CA ASP A 194 -11.69 11.74 0.68
C ASP A 194 -11.31 10.57 -0.22
N ARG A 195 -11.95 10.48 -1.39
CA ARG A 195 -11.67 9.44 -2.36
C ARG A 195 -10.31 9.64 -3.00
N GLN A 196 -9.94 10.88 -3.31
CA GLN A 196 -8.67 11.19 -3.92
C GLN A 196 -7.52 10.90 -2.96
N GLU A 197 -7.68 11.27 -1.69
CA GLU A 197 -6.77 10.91 -0.59
C GLU A 197 -6.61 9.39 -0.48
N ARG A 198 -7.71 8.63 -0.39
CA ARG A 198 -7.68 7.16 -0.35
C ARG A 198 -6.94 6.57 -1.55
N ARG A 199 -7.16 7.08 -2.76
CA ARG A 199 -6.45 6.60 -3.95
C ARG A 199 -4.95 6.87 -3.90
N LYS A 200 -4.52 8.01 -3.38
CA LYS A 200 -3.09 8.33 -3.19
C LYS A 200 -2.44 7.30 -2.26
N PHE A 201 -3.10 6.96 -1.15
CA PHE A 201 -2.60 6.00 -0.16
C PHE A 201 -2.57 4.57 -0.70
N LEU A 202 -3.62 4.14 -1.38
CA LEU A 202 -3.65 2.83 -2.03
C LEU A 202 -2.59 2.70 -3.11
N LEU A 203 -2.34 3.78 -3.86
CA LEU A 203 -1.29 3.79 -4.86
C LEU A 203 0.09 3.75 -4.21
N LEU A 204 0.33 4.50 -3.12
CA LEU A 204 1.58 4.45 -2.38
C LEU A 204 1.89 3.02 -1.91
N LEU A 205 0.90 2.37 -1.31
CA LEU A 205 1.02 0.99 -0.83
C LEU A 205 1.38 0.02 -1.96
N ALA A 206 0.62 0.04 -3.05
CA ALA A 206 0.85 -0.85 -4.19
C ALA A 206 2.18 -0.54 -4.90
N THR A 207 2.54 0.73 -5.02
CA THR A 207 3.82 1.18 -5.58
C THR A 207 4.98 0.65 -4.74
N PHE A 208 4.83 0.55 -3.43
CA PHE A 208 5.83 -0.02 -2.53
C PHE A 208 5.86 -1.56 -2.55
N ALA A 209 4.70 -2.22 -2.54
CA ALA A 209 4.62 -3.68 -2.49
C ALA A 209 5.19 -4.32 -3.78
N THR A 210 5.01 -3.65 -4.93
CA THR A 210 5.42 -4.16 -6.24
C THR A 210 6.94 -4.43 -6.33
N PRO A 211 7.85 -3.48 -6.02
CA PRO A 211 9.29 -3.73 -5.98
C PRO A 211 9.72 -4.82 -5.02
N LEU A 212 9.15 -4.81 -3.81
CA LEU A 212 9.54 -5.76 -2.79
C LEU A 212 9.24 -7.19 -3.24
N THR A 213 8.03 -7.40 -3.74
CA THR A 213 7.56 -8.72 -4.12
C THR A 213 8.17 -9.16 -5.45
N TYR A 214 8.45 -8.23 -6.36
CA TYR A 214 9.23 -8.49 -7.57
C TYR A 214 10.65 -8.96 -7.24
N GLY A 215 11.41 -8.16 -6.49
CA GLY A 215 12.78 -8.49 -6.09
C GLY A 215 12.86 -9.76 -5.27
N ALA A 216 11.99 -9.94 -4.27
CA ALA A 216 11.95 -11.14 -3.44
C ALA A 216 11.51 -12.41 -4.22
N GLY A 217 10.73 -12.26 -5.29
CA GLY A 217 10.34 -13.37 -6.16
C GLY A 217 11.49 -13.85 -7.05
N LEU A 218 12.28 -12.91 -7.57
CA LEU A 218 13.45 -13.20 -8.38
C LEU A 218 14.64 -13.68 -7.55
N GLN A 219 14.80 -13.15 -6.33
CA GLN A 219 15.83 -13.49 -5.36
C GLN A 219 15.18 -14.00 -4.05
N PRO A 220 14.80 -15.29 -3.98
CA PRO A 220 14.14 -15.85 -2.80
C PRO A 220 15.10 -15.91 -1.60
N PRO A 221 14.55 -15.89 -0.37
CA PRO A 221 15.33 -15.89 0.86
C PRO A 221 16.17 -17.17 0.96
N GLY A 222 17.47 -17.00 1.21
CA GLY A 222 18.44 -18.09 1.18
C GLY A 222 19.25 -18.19 -0.12
N GLY A 223 18.85 -17.46 -1.17
CA GLY A 223 19.56 -17.44 -2.44
C GLY A 223 19.44 -18.75 -3.22
N PHE A 224 20.44 -19.01 -4.04
CA PHE A 224 20.49 -20.12 -4.99
C PHE A 224 21.65 -21.05 -4.73
N TRP A 225 21.46 -22.32 -5.06
CA TRP A 225 22.56 -23.28 -5.12
C TRP A 225 23.56 -22.87 -6.20
N LYS A 226 24.85 -22.97 -5.85
CA LYS A 226 25.94 -22.52 -6.72
C LYS A 226 26.73 -23.65 -7.39
N LYS A 227 26.71 -24.85 -6.81
CA LYS A 227 27.44 -26.03 -7.30
C LYS A 227 26.50 -27.21 -7.37
N ILE A 228 26.83 -28.16 -8.24
CA ILE A 228 26.25 -29.50 -8.20
C ILE A 228 26.89 -30.20 -7.01
N SER A 229 26.13 -30.46 -5.96
CA SER A 229 26.60 -31.26 -4.84
C SER A 229 25.67 -32.43 -4.61
N SER A 230 26.22 -33.62 -4.79
CA SER A 230 25.62 -34.89 -4.41
C SER A 230 25.95 -35.15 -2.94
N THR A 231 25.24 -34.49 -2.02
CA THR A 231 25.17 -35.01 -0.65
C THR A 231 24.30 -36.26 -0.65
N SER A 232 24.61 -37.23 0.23
CA SER A 232 24.12 -38.62 0.26
C SER A 232 22.59 -38.85 0.30
N THR A 233 21.75 -37.82 0.11
CA THR A 233 20.29 -37.94 0.07
C THR A 233 19.57 -37.11 -1.01
N HIS A 234 20.18 -36.11 -1.68
CA HIS A 234 19.54 -35.37 -2.79
C HIS A 234 20.56 -34.66 -3.72
N ASP A 235 20.28 -34.67 -5.02
CA ASP A 235 21.04 -33.93 -6.04
C ASP A 235 20.63 -32.45 -6.09
N HIS A 236 21.52 -31.56 -5.67
CA HIS A 236 21.29 -30.12 -5.74
C HIS A 236 21.70 -29.56 -7.10
N HIS A 237 20.77 -28.86 -7.77
CA HIS A 237 21.02 -28.26 -9.09
C HIS A 237 21.31 -26.76 -8.97
N PRO A 238 22.33 -26.22 -9.67
CA PRO A 238 22.64 -24.80 -9.65
C PRO A 238 21.47 -23.93 -10.13
N GLY A 239 21.30 -22.74 -9.53
CA GLY A 239 20.22 -21.81 -9.86
C GLY A 239 18.84 -22.19 -9.28
N VAL A 240 18.72 -23.30 -8.56
CA VAL A 240 17.53 -23.67 -7.77
C VAL A 240 17.57 -22.97 -6.41
N PRO A 241 16.44 -22.43 -5.91
CA PRO A 241 16.39 -21.79 -4.59
C PRO A 241 16.82 -22.73 -3.46
N VAL A 242 17.75 -22.31 -2.61
CA VAL A 242 18.26 -23.16 -1.50
C VAL A 242 17.15 -23.55 -0.51
N LEU A 243 16.16 -22.66 -0.33
CA LEU A 243 15.05 -22.92 0.58
C LEU A 243 14.10 -24.03 0.07
N HIS A 244 14.14 -24.35 -1.23
CA HIS A 244 13.32 -25.39 -1.86
C HIS A 244 13.80 -26.80 -1.46
N ASP A 245 15.10 -27.10 -1.59
CA ASP A 245 15.60 -28.48 -1.54
C ASP A 245 15.89 -29.03 -0.13
N VAL A 246 16.25 -28.19 0.84
CA VAL A 246 16.79 -28.65 2.15
C VAL A 246 15.69 -29.03 3.15
N GLY A 247 14.75 -29.92 2.78
CA GLY A 247 13.64 -30.36 3.65
C GLY A 247 12.68 -29.25 4.10
N ARG A 248 12.76 -28.09 3.43
CA ARG A 248 12.03 -26.84 3.75
C ARG A 248 11.08 -26.41 2.63
N ALA A 249 10.81 -27.30 1.67
CA ALA A 249 9.94 -27.06 0.51
C ALA A 249 8.59 -26.42 0.88
N ARG A 250 7.94 -26.85 1.98
CA ARG A 250 6.67 -26.25 2.43
C ARG A 250 6.78 -24.75 2.72
N ARG A 251 7.91 -24.30 3.28
CA ARG A 251 8.14 -22.87 3.58
C ARG A 251 8.47 -22.10 2.31
N TYR A 252 9.27 -22.66 1.42
CA TYR A 252 9.51 -22.05 0.12
C TYR A 252 8.20 -21.87 -0.64
N LEU A 253 7.33 -22.89 -0.70
CA LEU A 253 6.03 -22.80 -1.35
C LEU A 253 5.12 -21.76 -0.69
N ALA A 254 5.03 -21.75 0.64
CA ALA A 254 4.27 -20.72 1.36
C ALA A 254 4.79 -19.30 1.05
N PHE A 255 6.11 -19.11 1.08
CA PHE A 255 6.75 -17.85 0.69
C PHE A 255 6.40 -17.47 -0.75
N PHE A 256 6.59 -18.39 -1.70
CA PHE A 256 6.39 -18.15 -3.12
C PHE A 256 4.94 -17.76 -3.42
N TYR A 257 3.97 -18.53 -2.92
CA TYR A 257 2.56 -18.24 -3.16
C TYR A 257 2.13 -16.93 -2.50
N CYS A 258 2.47 -16.70 -1.23
CA CYS A 258 2.12 -15.45 -0.55
C CYS A 258 2.78 -14.22 -1.23
N ASN A 259 4.06 -14.32 -1.59
CA ASN A 259 4.77 -13.24 -2.28
C ASN A 259 4.19 -12.98 -3.68
N GLY A 260 3.91 -14.04 -4.45
CA GLY A 260 3.30 -13.95 -5.78
C GLY A 260 1.89 -13.38 -5.75
N THR A 261 1.03 -13.79 -4.80
CA THR A 261 -0.29 -13.17 -4.64
C THR A 261 -0.20 -11.69 -4.32
N SER A 262 0.77 -11.29 -3.48
CA SER A 262 0.97 -9.91 -3.11
C SER A 262 1.40 -9.05 -4.30
N PHE A 263 2.36 -9.55 -5.10
CA PHE A 263 2.77 -8.92 -6.35
C PHE A 263 1.60 -8.73 -7.34
N VAL A 264 0.80 -9.79 -7.56
CA VAL A 264 -0.34 -9.70 -8.48
C VAL A 264 -1.40 -8.75 -7.93
N ALA A 265 -1.66 -8.78 -6.62
CA ALA A 265 -2.62 -7.89 -5.97
C ALA A 265 -2.18 -6.41 -6.07
N SER A 266 -0.88 -6.12 -5.92
CA SER A 266 -0.36 -4.76 -6.05
C SER A 266 -0.50 -4.23 -7.47
N LEU A 267 -0.21 -5.05 -8.48
CA LEU A 267 -0.45 -4.70 -9.89
C LEU A 267 -1.95 -4.52 -10.18
N ALA A 268 -2.82 -5.37 -9.60
CA ALA A 268 -4.25 -5.22 -9.72
C ALA A 268 -4.73 -3.90 -9.08
N ILE A 269 -4.20 -3.50 -7.92
CA ILE A 269 -4.50 -2.20 -7.30
C ILE A 269 -4.09 -1.05 -8.22
N VAL A 270 -2.86 -1.06 -8.74
CA VAL A 270 -2.39 -0.04 -9.70
C VAL A 270 -3.33 0.03 -10.90
N MET A 271 -3.70 -1.12 -11.48
CA MET A 271 -4.58 -1.17 -12.65
C MET A 271 -6.01 -0.70 -12.34
N LEU A 272 -6.58 -1.08 -11.20
CA LEU A 272 -7.90 -0.64 -10.73
C LEU A 272 -7.94 0.86 -10.41
N LEU A 273 -6.85 1.42 -9.86
CA LEU A 273 -6.72 2.84 -9.55
C LEU A 273 -6.49 3.69 -10.80
N MET A 274 -5.70 3.20 -11.75
CA MET A 274 -5.44 3.88 -13.03
C MET A 274 -6.61 3.75 -14.01
N SER A 275 -7.44 2.72 -13.88
CA SER A 275 -8.56 2.53 -14.80
C SER A 275 -9.74 3.47 -14.52
N ARG A 276 -10.13 4.17 -15.58
CA ARG A 276 -11.37 4.96 -15.67
C ARG A 276 -12.57 4.15 -16.15
N THR A 277 -12.33 3.01 -16.78
CA THR A 277 -13.33 2.25 -17.56
C THR A 277 -14.01 1.12 -16.78
N LEU A 278 -13.46 0.72 -15.64
CA LEU A 278 -14.03 -0.37 -14.84
C LEU A 278 -15.32 0.10 -14.16
N SER A 279 -16.41 -0.57 -14.55
CA SER A 279 -17.81 -0.35 -14.23
C SER A 279 -18.10 -0.26 -12.72
N ASP A 280 -19.08 0.58 -12.40
CA ASP A 280 -19.74 0.84 -11.12
C ASP A 280 -18.82 1.16 -9.91
N ARG A 281 -19.10 2.31 -9.28
CA ARG A 281 -18.30 2.89 -8.21
C ARG A 281 -18.18 1.93 -7.01
N VAL A 282 -19.22 1.12 -6.78
CA VAL A 282 -19.33 0.17 -5.68
C VAL A 282 -18.47 -1.07 -5.91
N ILE A 283 -18.56 -1.69 -7.08
CA ILE A 283 -17.82 -2.93 -7.42
C ILE A 283 -16.31 -2.68 -7.39
N ARG A 284 -15.86 -1.56 -7.97
CA ARG A 284 -14.44 -1.17 -7.92
C ARG A 284 -13.95 -0.92 -6.48
N SER A 285 -14.78 -0.34 -5.61
CA SER A 285 -14.39 -0.10 -4.21
C SER A 285 -14.21 -1.40 -3.44
N TYR A 286 -15.10 -2.37 -3.65
CA TYR A 286 -15.00 -3.69 -3.04
C TYR A 286 -13.79 -4.47 -3.57
N ALA A 287 -13.59 -4.48 -4.89
CA ALA A 287 -12.43 -5.12 -5.51
C ALA A 287 -11.11 -4.56 -4.98
N LEU A 288 -11.00 -3.22 -4.82
CA LEU A 288 -9.83 -2.58 -4.21
C LEU A 288 -9.62 -3.00 -2.75
N GLN A 289 -10.68 -3.11 -1.94
CA GLN A 289 -10.56 -3.57 -0.56
C GLN A 289 -10.06 -5.01 -0.48
N VAL A 290 -10.59 -5.89 -1.32
CA VAL A 290 -10.14 -7.28 -1.41
C VAL A 290 -8.67 -7.34 -1.84
N CYS A 291 -8.27 -6.58 -2.87
CA CYS A 291 -6.87 -6.58 -3.33
C CYS A 291 -5.91 -6.09 -2.24
N VAL A 292 -6.25 -5.03 -1.50
CA VAL A 292 -5.42 -4.53 -0.38
C VAL A 292 -5.28 -5.57 0.71
N LEU A 293 -6.38 -6.25 1.07
CA LEU A 293 -6.34 -7.32 2.06
C LEU A 293 -5.43 -8.46 1.58
N VAL A 294 -5.59 -8.90 0.34
CA VAL A 294 -4.75 -9.96 -0.26
C VAL A 294 -3.28 -9.53 -0.31
N GLU A 295 -2.99 -8.28 -0.68
CA GLU A 295 -1.62 -7.75 -0.74
C GLU A 295 -0.94 -7.77 0.62
N LEU A 296 -1.61 -7.24 1.66
CA LEU A 296 -1.08 -7.18 3.03
C LEU A 296 -0.91 -8.56 3.65
N LEU A 297 -1.88 -9.46 3.46
CA LEU A 297 -1.79 -10.85 3.93
C LEU A 297 -0.71 -11.63 3.18
N GLY A 298 -0.57 -11.39 1.87
CA GLY A 298 0.50 -11.94 1.06
C GLY A 298 1.89 -11.48 1.52
N LEU A 299 2.08 -10.18 1.78
CA LEU A 299 3.33 -9.67 2.35
C LEU A 299 3.63 -10.31 3.71
N MET A 300 2.64 -10.41 4.58
CA MET A 300 2.83 -10.95 5.92
C MET A 300 3.14 -12.45 5.90
N GLY A 301 2.44 -13.22 5.07
CA GLY A 301 2.71 -14.65 4.87
C GLY A 301 4.08 -14.90 4.25
N ALA A 302 4.47 -14.10 3.26
CA ALA A 302 5.80 -14.16 2.65
C ALA A 302 6.90 -13.84 3.67
N TYR A 303 6.73 -12.76 4.43
CA TYR A 303 7.66 -12.41 5.50
C TYR A 303 7.82 -13.55 6.51
N ALA A 304 6.71 -14.13 6.99
CA ALA A 304 6.74 -15.22 7.95
C ALA A 304 7.47 -16.45 7.41
N ALA A 305 7.14 -16.88 6.20
CA ALA A 305 7.71 -18.06 5.58
C ALA A 305 9.19 -17.87 5.17
N GLY A 306 9.55 -16.66 4.72
CA GLY A 306 10.87 -16.34 4.21
C GLY A 306 11.91 -16.01 5.29
N SER A 307 11.50 -15.30 6.34
CA SER A 307 12.41 -14.87 7.42
C SER A 307 12.64 -15.96 8.48
N CYS A 308 11.66 -16.85 8.71
CA CYS A 308 11.74 -17.85 9.77
C CYS A 308 12.50 -19.11 9.37
N ARG A 309 13.57 -19.41 10.11
CA ARG A 309 14.37 -20.63 9.91
C ARG A 309 14.09 -21.70 10.98
N LYS A 310 13.56 -21.34 12.16
CA LYS A 310 13.22 -22.26 13.26
C LYS A 310 11.70 -22.29 13.54
N PRO A 311 11.15 -23.40 14.10
CA PRO A 311 9.71 -23.48 14.42
C PRO A 311 9.29 -22.47 15.49
N GLU A 312 10.12 -22.22 16.51
CA GLU A 312 9.84 -21.24 17.58
C GLU A 312 9.64 -19.82 17.04
N THR A 313 10.56 -19.36 16.17
CA THR A 313 10.45 -18.05 15.53
C THR A 313 9.25 -17.99 14.58
N THR A 314 8.88 -19.12 13.96
CA THR A 314 7.69 -19.22 13.10
C THR A 314 6.41 -19.01 13.92
N ILE A 315 6.30 -19.64 15.09
CA ILE A 315 5.14 -19.46 15.98
C ILE A 315 5.00 -17.99 16.39
N TYR A 316 6.12 -17.32 16.71
CA TYR A 316 6.11 -15.89 17.03
C TYR A 316 5.59 -15.02 15.88
N VAL A 317 6.07 -15.22 14.65
CA VAL A 317 5.59 -14.40 13.51
C VAL A 317 4.14 -14.72 13.16
N VAL A 318 3.75 -16.00 13.19
CA VAL A 318 2.38 -16.42 12.89
C VAL A 318 1.40 -15.94 13.95
N SER A 319 1.76 -15.95 15.23
CA SER A 319 0.90 -15.42 16.30
C SER A 319 0.73 -13.91 16.17
N LEU A 320 1.79 -13.19 15.80
CA LEU A 320 1.76 -11.75 15.55
C LEU A 320 0.90 -11.42 14.32
N ALA A 321 1.00 -12.21 13.24
CA ALA A 321 0.12 -12.12 12.07
C ALA A 321 -1.34 -12.44 12.43
N GLY A 322 -1.56 -13.44 13.28
CA GLY A 322 -2.87 -13.76 13.84
C GLY A 322 -3.45 -12.61 14.65
N ALA A 323 -2.64 -11.92 15.45
CA ALA A 323 -3.07 -10.73 16.19
C ALA A 323 -3.51 -9.58 15.26
N VAL A 324 -2.81 -9.39 14.13
CA VAL A 324 -3.23 -8.43 13.09
C VAL A 324 -4.57 -8.83 12.48
N LEU A 325 -4.76 -10.11 12.14
CA LEU A 325 -6.02 -10.62 11.62
C LEU A 325 -7.18 -10.47 12.60
N VAL A 326 -6.95 -10.80 13.88
CA VAL A 326 -7.93 -10.60 14.96
C VAL A 326 -8.24 -9.12 15.11
N TYR A 327 -7.24 -8.24 15.02
CA TYR A 327 -7.45 -6.80 15.03
C TYR A 327 -8.31 -6.34 13.85
N ILE A 328 -8.00 -6.75 12.61
CA ILE A 328 -8.82 -6.45 11.42
C ILE A 328 -10.25 -6.94 11.60
N ALA A 329 -10.43 -8.18 12.09
CA ALA A 329 -11.75 -8.75 12.34
C ALA A 329 -12.52 -7.96 13.41
N LEU A 330 -11.86 -7.61 14.51
CA LEU A 330 -12.43 -6.75 15.55
C LEU A 330 -12.84 -5.39 14.97
N GLN A 331 -12.03 -4.80 14.08
CA GLN A 331 -12.36 -3.55 13.40
C GLN A 331 -13.60 -3.67 12.51
N ILE A 332 -13.74 -4.77 11.77
CA ILE A 332 -14.94 -5.05 10.98
C ILE A 332 -16.16 -5.18 11.90
N VAL A 333 -16.04 -5.92 13.00
CA VAL A 333 -17.13 -6.11 13.98
C VAL A 333 -17.55 -4.79 14.61
N VAL A 334 -16.59 -3.98 15.08
CA VAL A 334 -16.85 -2.66 15.67
C VAL A 334 -17.51 -1.74 14.63
N GLY A 335 -17.02 -1.71 13.38
CA GLY A 335 -17.62 -0.93 12.30
C GLY A 335 -19.07 -1.34 12.01
N VAL A 336 -19.36 -2.64 11.94
CA VAL A 336 -20.72 -3.16 11.73
C VAL A 336 -21.62 -2.85 12.93
N PHE A 337 -21.12 -2.98 14.15
CA PHE A 337 -21.89 -2.71 15.37
C PHE A 337 -22.14 -1.21 15.58
N ALA A 338 -21.14 -0.36 15.30
CA ALA A 338 -21.26 1.09 15.31
C ALA A 338 -22.27 1.56 14.27
N MET A 339 -22.20 1.06 13.03
CA MET A 339 -23.21 1.35 11.99
C MET A 339 -24.61 0.87 12.39
N GLY A 340 -24.72 -0.29 13.06
CA GLY A 340 -25.97 -0.78 13.61
C GLY A 340 -26.54 0.11 14.72
N THR A 341 -25.68 0.66 15.57
CA THR A 341 -26.05 1.55 16.68
C THR A 341 -26.41 2.95 16.18
N ILE A 342 -25.63 3.50 15.24
CA ILE A 342 -25.91 4.77 14.56
C ILE A 342 -27.23 4.67 13.81
N LYS A 343 -27.49 3.60 13.06
CA LYS A 343 -28.78 3.40 12.36
C LYS A 343 -29.96 3.36 13.32
N LYS A 344 -29.83 2.72 14.48
CA LYS A 344 -30.86 2.72 15.53
C LYS A 344 -31.06 4.11 16.15
N CYS A 345 -29.98 4.81 16.46
CA CYS A 345 -30.01 6.15 17.02
C CYS A 345 -30.63 7.15 16.03
N LEU A 346 -30.28 7.06 14.74
CA LEU A 346 -30.83 7.89 13.66
C LEU A 346 -32.34 7.65 13.49
N VAL A 347 -32.80 6.39 13.60
CA VAL A 347 -34.24 6.06 13.57
C VAL A 347 -34.98 6.65 14.76
N VAL A 348 -34.38 6.64 15.95
CA VAL A 348 -34.95 7.25 17.16
C VAL A 348 -34.98 8.78 17.02
N LEU A 349 -33.88 9.39 16.56
CA LEU A 349 -33.77 10.82 16.34
C LEU A 349 -34.77 11.31 15.26
N CYS A 350 -34.91 10.58 14.15
CA CYS A 350 -35.93 10.86 13.13
C CYS A 350 -37.35 10.79 13.71
N ARG A 351 -37.64 9.83 14.60
CA ARG A 351 -38.95 9.74 15.27
C ARG A 351 -39.21 10.93 16.17
N ILE A 352 -38.20 11.39 16.92
CA ILE A 352 -38.29 12.55 17.80
C ILE A 352 -38.49 13.84 16.98
N LEU A 353 -37.73 14.03 15.90
CA LEU A 353 -37.86 15.18 15.01
C LEU A 353 -39.22 15.22 14.29
N GLN A 354 -39.75 14.07 13.86
CA GLN A 354 -41.10 13.97 13.30
C GLN A 354 -42.19 14.34 14.32
N CYS A 355 -42.08 13.88 15.58
CA CYS A 355 -43.00 14.27 16.64
C CYS A 355 -42.96 15.77 16.96
N ARG A 356 -41.76 16.38 16.95
CA ARG A 356 -41.60 17.82 17.23
C ARG A 356 -42.25 18.68 16.15
N ARG A 357 -42.04 18.30 14.88
CA ARG A 357 -42.64 18.97 13.71
C ARG A 357 -44.17 18.83 13.65
N ASN A 358 -44.72 17.67 14.03
CA ASN A 358 -46.17 17.49 14.09
C ASN A 358 -46.82 18.36 15.18
N LYS A 359 -46.17 18.53 16.34
CA LYS A 359 -46.65 19.43 17.41
C LYS A 359 -46.63 20.90 17.01
N GLU A 360 -45.60 21.33 16.27
CA GLU A 360 -45.53 22.70 15.74
C GLU A 360 -46.63 22.97 14.70
N GLN A 361 -47.00 21.98 13.88
CA GLN A 361 -48.12 22.10 12.94
C GLN A 361 -49.50 22.15 13.63
N GLU A 362 -49.73 21.35 14.68
CA GLU A 362 -50.98 21.43 15.46
C GLU A 362 -51.13 22.78 16.16
N GLN A 363 -50.05 23.36 16.70
CA GLN A 363 -50.09 24.70 17.31
C GLN A 363 -50.39 25.80 16.27
N GLN A 364 -49.83 25.70 15.06
CA GLN A 364 -50.14 26.65 13.99
C GLN A 364 -51.58 26.51 13.46
N LEU A 365 -52.14 25.30 13.44
CA LEU A 365 -53.54 25.08 13.05
C LEU A 365 -54.52 25.58 14.12
N ALA A 366 -54.18 25.43 15.40
CA ALA A 366 -54.97 25.94 16.53
C ALA A 366 -55.03 27.47 16.55
N ILE A 367 -53.92 28.16 16.28
CA ILE A 367 -53.87 29.64 16.22
C ILE A 367 -54.69 30.19 15.03
N LYS A 368 -54.83 29.42 13.95
CA LYS A 368 -55.59 29.84 12.76
C LYS A 368 -57.11 29.71 12.92
N HIS A 369 -57.59 28.91 13.86
CA HIS A 369 -59.02 28.69 14.08
C HIS A 369 -59.69 29.70 15.01
N ASP A 370 -58.90 30.57 15.68
CA ASP A 370 -59.40 31.49 16.73
C ASP A 370 -59.63 32.95 16.28
N HIS A 371 -59.51 33.26 14.99
CA HIS A 371 -59.79 34.61 14.48
C HIS A 371 -61.14 34.68 13.74
N PRO A 372 -62.15 35.43 14.23
CA PRO A 372 -63.39 35.62 13.50
C PRO A 372 -63.22 36.61 12.35
N VAL A 373 -63.83 36.26 11.22
CA VAL A 373 -63.86 37.03 9.97
C VAL A 373 -64.68 38.30 10.13
N ILE A 374 -64.09 39.47 9.85
CA ILE A 374 -64.83 40.72 9.60
C ILE A 374 -64.45 41.25 8.21
N ARG A 375 -65.50 41.51 7.41
CA ARG A 375 -65.48 41.95 6.01
C ARG A 375 -64.83 43.30 5.80
N GLU A 376 -64.16 43.45 4.66
CA GLU A 376 -63.63 44.71 4.15
C GLU A 376 -64.70 45.74 3.78
N THR A 377 -64.37 47.03 3.92
CA THR A 377 -64.94 48.11 3.10
C THR A 377 -63.93 49.27 2.97
N LYS A 378 -63.67 49.72 1.73
CA LYS A 378 -62.89 50.93 1.29
C LYS A 378 -63.81 52.19 1.38
N PRO A 379 -63.41 53.50 1.26
CA PRO A 379 -62.12 54.10 0.82
C PRO A 379 -61.63 55.48 1.39
N SER A 380 -60.44 55.94 0.92
CA SER A 380 -59.96 57.33 0.62
C SER A 380 -59.20 58.19 1.70
N PRO A 381 -58.52 59.32 1.36
CA PRO A 381 -57.05 59.50 1.46
C PRO A 381 -56.56 60.62 2.43
N ALA A 382 -55.23 60.77 2.52
CA ALA A 382 -54.35 61.58 3.42
C ALA A 382 -54.77 63.04 3.80
N PRO A 383 -54.18 63.67 4.85
CA PRO A 383 -52.86 64.35 4.67
C PRO A 383 -51.91 64.37 5.91
N ALA A 384 -50.68 64.82 5.63
CA ALA A 384 -49.51 64.97 6.51
C ALA A 384 -49.68 66.00 7.65
N THR A 385 -48.98 65.89 8.79
CA THR A 385 -47.64 66.47 9.11
C THR A 385 -47.48 66.47 10.67
N PRO A 386 -46.49 67.17 11.30
CA PRO A 386 -45.16 66.69 11.70
C PRO A 386 -44.98 66.71 13.25
N ASN A 387 -43.85 66.21 13.76
CA ASN A 387 -43.00 66.81 14.81
C ASN A 387 -42.22 65.77 15.63
N THR A 388 -40.90 65.87 15.48
CA THR A 388 -39.78 65.32 16.25
C THR A 388 -39.72 65.89 17.69
N PRO A 389 -38.68 65.64 18.52
CA PRO A 389 -37.98 64.41 18.96
C PRO A 389 -37.94 64.33 20.51
N CYS A 390 -37.41 63.26 21.11
CA CYS A 390 -36.44 63.37 22.22
C CYS A 390 -35.77 62.03 22.54
N ASP A 391 -34.45 62.11 22.67
CA ASP A 391 -33.46 61.09 22.97
C ASP A 391 -33.59 60.43 24.34
N ALA A 392 -33.16 59.17 24.43
CA ALA A 392 -32.40 58.68 25.59
C ALA A 392 -31.34 57.67 25.12
N ARG A 393 -30.08 57.99 25.46
CA ARG A 393 -28.83 57.33 25.09
C ARG A 393 -28.60 55.97 25.77
N GLY A 394 -28.12 55.01 24.98
CA GLY A 394 -26.82 54.31 25.17
C GLY A 394 -26.85 52.88 25.72
N PRO A 395 -25.76 52.09 25.56
CA PRO A 395 -24.71 52.13 24.53
C PRO A 395 -24.61 50.83 23.71
N ASP A 396 -24.05 50.95 22.51
CA ASP A 396 -23.63 49.85 21.63
C ASP A 396 -22.53 49.00 22.29
N GLU A 397 -22.74 47.67 22.34
CA GLU A 397 -21.64 46.71 22.47
C GLU A 397 -21.23 46.25 21.06
N ASP A 398 -20.13 46.83 20.59
CA ASP A 398 -19.31 46.29 19.52
C ASP A 398 -18.75 44.92 19.93
N VAL A 399 -19.40 43.84 19.51
CA VAL A 399 -18.75 42.52 19.47
C VAL A 399 -18.00 42.41 18.15
N ILE A 400 -16.74 42.84 18.23
CA ILE A 400 -15.67 42.59 17.27
C ILE A 400 -15.60 41.10 16.96
N GLY A 401 -15.48 40.80 15.67
CA GLY A 401 -15.45 39.45 15.10
C GLY A 401 -14.50 38.51 15.82
N ALA A 402 -15.06 37.41 16.30
CA ALA A 402 -14.33 36.16 16.45
C ALA A 402 -14.40 35.45 15.10
N ASP A 403 -13.43 35.73 14.23
CA ASP A 403 -13.10 34.82 13.14
C ASP A 403 -12.75 33.47 13.79
N CYS A 404 -13.65 32.50 13.68
CA CYS A 404 -13.39 31.14 14.13
C CYS A 404 -12.30 30.53 13.24
N GLU A 405 -11.06 30.59 13.72
CA GLU A 405 -9.97 29.70 13.34
C GLU A 405 -10.39 28.23 13.58
N VAL A 406 -11.07 27.62 12.61
CA VAL A 406 -11.36 26.17 12.61
C VAL A 406 -10.85 25.48 11.32
N GLU A 407 -10.21 26.21 10.40
CA GLU A 407 -9.57 25.60 9.23
C GLU A 407 -8.19 24.97 9.53
N GLY A 408 -7.59 25.20 10.72
CA GLY A 408 -6.22 24.73 11.04
C GLY A 408 -6.07 23.28 11.55
N ASP A 409 -7.09 22.66 12.18
CA ASP A 409 -6.93 21.32 12.78
C ASP A 409 -7.21 20.17 11.78
N ALA A 410 -7.94 20.43 10.70
CA ALA A 410 -8.21 19.42 9.66
C ALA A 410 -6.97 19.18 8.76
N ASP A 411 -6.35 20.26 8.29
CA ASP A 411 -5.17 20.21 7.43
C ASP A 411 -3.95 19.58 8.15
N THR A 412 -3.77 19.92 9.43
CA THR A 412 -2.69 19.35 10.26
C THR A 412 -2.88 17.85 10.52
N VAL A 413 -4.14 17.39 10.67
CA VAL A 413 -4.44 15.95 10.81
C VAL A 413 -4.18 15.22 9.49
N GLU A 414 -4.58 15.75 8.34
CA GLU A 414 -4.33 15.09 7.05
C GLU A 414 -2.83 15.02 6.69
N GLU A 415 -2.08 16.08 6.95
CA GLU A 415 -0.63 16.09 6.79
C GLU A 415 0.02 14.99 7.66
N SER A 416 -0.37 14.90 8.93
CA SER A 416 0.13 13.86 9.84
C SER A 416 -0.18 12.44 9.37
N ARG A 417 -1.36 12.20 8.77
CA ARG A 417 -1.75 10.89 8.23
C ARG A 417 -0.90 10.50 7.04
N SER A 418 -0.63 11.45 6.13
CA SER A 418 0.22 11.21 4.97
C SER A 418 1.67 10.89 5.38
N LEU A 419 2.20 11.61 6.36
CA LEU A 419 3.54 11.40 6.90
C LEU A 419 3.64 10.07 7.66
N LEU A 420 2.64 9.73 8.47
CA LEU A 420 2.56 8.44 9.16
C LEU A 420 2.50 7.28 8.17
N LEU A 421 1.72 7.40 7.10
CA LEU A 421 1.67 6.36 6.07
C LEU A 421 3.03 6.22 5.37
N LEU A 422 3.67 7.33 5.02
CA LEU A 422 4.98 7.31 4.37
C LEU A 422 6.04 6.68 5.28
N LEU A 423 6.09 7.06 6.55
CA LEU A 423 7.02 6.50 7.53
C LEU A 423 6.74 5.01 7.80
N ALA A 424 5.47 4.63 7.93
CA ALA A 424 5.08 3.24 8.14
C ALA A 424 5.39 2.39 6.90
N THR A 425 5.14 2.91 5.70
CA THR A 425 5.51 2.26 4.45
C THR A 425 7.03 2.10 4.40
N LEU A 426 7.80 3.16 4.66
CA LEU A 426 9.27 3.11 4.71
C LEU A 426 9.77 2.06 5.72
N ALA A 427 9.25 2.06 6.94
CA ALA A 427 9.63 1.09 7.96
C ALA A 427 9.27 -0.35 7.55
N ALA A 428 8.09 -0.57 6.95
CA ALA A 428 7.70 -1.86 6.38
C ALA A 428 8.65 -2.28 5.24
N THR A 429 9.12 -1.34 4.40
CA THR A 429 10.07 -1.61 3.31
C THR A 429 11.37 -2.20 3.85
N VAL A 430 11.98 -1.48 4.79
CA VAL A 430 13.32 -1.78 5.28
C VAL A 430 13.27 -3.07 6.08
N THR A 431 12.23 -3.24 6.90
CA THR A 431 12.08 -4.42 7.74
C THR A 431 11.73 -5.67 6.94
N TYR A 432 10.91 -5.57 5.89
CA TYR A 432 10.64 -6.69 4.98
C TYR A 432 11.92 -7.14 4.27
N ALA A 433 12.64 -6.21 3.65
CA ALA A 433 13.90 -6.49 2.95
C ALA A 433 14.94 -7.10 3.90
N ALA A 434 15.14 -6.52 5.08
CA ALA A 434 16.09 -7.00 6.07
C ALA A 434 15.67 -8.35 6.70
N GLY A 435 14.37 -8.68 6.70
CA GLY A 435 13.88 -9.98 7.15
C GLY A 435 14.17 -11.10 6.14
N LEU A 436 14.07 -10.81 4.84
CA LEU A 436 14.38 -11.76 3.77
C LEU A 436 15.87 -11.85 3.44
N SER A 437 16.62 -10.80 3.72
CA SER A 437 18.07 -10.70 3.54
C SER A 437 18.71 -10.17 4.83
N PRO A 438 18.90 -11.03 5.85
CA PRO A 438 19.44 -10.63 7.14
C PRO A 438 20.89 -10.15 7.03
N PRO A 439 21.36 -9.31 7.96
CA PRO A 439 22.74 -8.87 8.01
C PRO A 439 23.70 -10.06 8.06
N GLY A 440 24.78 -9.97 7.28
CA GLY A 440 25.73 -11.06 7.08
C GLY A 440 25.28 -12.12 6.07
N GLY A 441 24.06 -12.04 5.53
CA GLY A 441 23.59 -12.92 4.46
C GLY A 441 23.38 -14.37 4.88
N PHE A 442 23.54 -15.28 3.92
CA PHE A 442 23.27 -16.70 4.06
C PHE A 442 24.51 -17.54 3.77
N TRP A 443 24.63 -18.67 4.47
CA TRP A 443 25.61 -19.69 4.12
C TRP A 443 25.34 -20.19 2.71
N SER A 444 26.36 -20.19 1.87
CA SER A 444 26.28 -20.63 0.47
C SER A 444 26.43 -22.14 0.31
N GLU A 445 27.10 -22.82 1.24
CA GLU A 445 27.48 -24.23 1.11
C GLU A 445 27.37 -25.01 2.43
N GLY A 446 27.44 -26.34 2.33
CA GLY A 446 27.46 -27.28 3.44
C GLY A 446 26.09 -27.51 4.12
N PRO A 447 26.07 -28.22 5.26
CA PRO A 447 24.83 -28.57 5.99
C PRO A 447 24.02 -27.36 6.48
N HIS A 448 24.65 -26.18 6.48
CA HIS A 448 24.06 -24.92 6.93
C HIS A 448 23.57 -24.05 5.77
N ALA A 449 23.67 -24.51 4.52
CA ALA A 449 23.30 -23.74 3.34
C ALA A 449 21.87 -23.16 3.45
N GLY A 450 21.76 -21.89 3.08
CA GLY A 450 20.54 -21.13 3.24
C GLY A 450 20.08 -21.04 4.70
N LYS A 451 21.01 -20.98 5.68
CA LYS A 451 20.77 -20.47 7.04
C LYS A 451 21.46 -19.10 7.19
N PRO A 452 20.95 -18.16 8.01
CA PRO A 452 21.56 -16.85 8.16
C PRO A 452 22.94 -17.00 8.81
N ILE A 453 23.96 -16.34 8.30
CA ILE A 453 25.32 -16.43 8.84
C ILE A 453 25.35 -15.89 10.27
N LEU A 454 24.69 -14.76 10.51
CA LEU A 454 24.61 -14.15 11.84
C LEU A 454 23.93 -15.06 12.87
N LEU A 455 22.97 -15.90 12.46
CA LEU A 455 22.34 -16.89 13.36
C LEU A 455 23.35 -17.96 13.79
N GLY A 456 24.25 -18.38 12.91
CA GLY A 456 25.29 -19.36 13.21
C GLY A 456 26.40 -18.79 14.09
N MET A 457 26.89 -17.59 13.76
CA MET A 457 28.04 -16.98 14.44
C MET A 457 27.66 -16.29 15.76
N HIS A 458 26.54 -15.57 15.78
CA HIS A 458 26.12 -14.73 16.91
C HIS A 458 24.60 -14.83 17.17
N PRO A 459 24.12 -15.97 17.69
CA PRO A 459 22.68 -16.25 17.82
C PRO A 459 21.94 -15.21 18.68
N LYS A 460 22.58 -14.70 19.74
CA LYS A 460 22.00 -13.64 20.59
C LYS A 460 21.74 -12.35 19.81
N ARG A 461 22.69 -11.93 18.95
CA ARG A 461 22.57 -10.73 18.12
C ARG A 461 21.52 -10.92 17.03
N TYR A 462 21.52 -12.09 16.41
CA TYR A 462 20.50 -12.44 15.40
C TYR A 462 19.09 -12.42 15.99
N ASN A 463 18.87 -13.04 17.16
CA ASN A 463 17.55 -13.06 17.78
C ASN A 463 17.07 -11.65 18.14
N ALA A 464 17.93 -10.81 18.70
CA ALA A 464 17.60 -9.41 18.99
C ALA A 464 17.20 -8.65 17.72
N PHE A 465 18.02 -8.73 16.66
CA PHE A 465 17.71 -8.15 15.35
C PHE A 465 16.37 -8.68 14.81
N PHE A 466 16.16 -9.99 14.81
CA PHE A 466 14.99 -10.63 14.22
C PHE A 466 13.69 -10.21 14.92
N HIS A 467 13.66 -10.21 16.26
CA HIS A 467 12.48 -9.82 17.02
C HIS A 467 12.15 -8.33 16.84
N CYS A 468 13.15 -7.44 16.93
CA CYS A 468 12.92 -6.01 16.71
C CYS A 468 12.47 -5.72 15.27
N ASN A 469 13.10 -6.36 14.28
CA ASN A 469 12.75 -6.20 12.88
C ASN A 469 11.33 -6.70 12.57
N THR A 470 10.94 -7.84 13.13
CA THR A 470 9.59 -8.40 12.99
C THR A 470 8.54 -7.53 13.66
N ALA A 471 8.81 -7.06 14.89
CA ALA A 471 7.91 -6.18 15.62
C ALA A 471 7.71 -4.86 14.85
N ALA A 472 8.79 -4.25 14.36
CA ALA A 472 8.72 -3.05 13.54
C ALA A 472 7.90 -3.30 12.26
N PHE A 473 8.13 -4.40 11.55
CA PHE A 473 7.36 -4.76 10.35
C PHE A 473 5.85 -4.84 10.65
N VAL A 474 5.46 -5.58 11.70
CA VAL A 474 4.04 -5.75 12.02
C VAL A 474 3.41 -4.46 12.53
N VAL A 475 4.10 -3.70 13.39
CA VAL A 475 3.61 -2.38 13.83
C VAL A 475 3.40 -1.46 12.62
N SER A 476 4.31 -1.45 11.66
CA SER A 476 4.15 -0.70 10.41
C SER A 476 2.93 -1.13 9.61
N LEU A 477 2.66 -2.44 9.46
CA LEU A 477 1.45 -2.92 8.79
C LEU A 477 0.17 -2.51 9.53
N ILE A 478 0.15 -2.59 10.86
CA ILE A 478 -0.98 -2.15 11.68
C ILE A 478 -1.23 -0.65 11.47
N VAL A 479 -0.17 0.18 11.49
CA VAL A 479 -0.28 1.62 11.24
C VAL A 479 -0.82 1.88 9.83
N ILE A 480 -0.32 1.18 8.80
CA ILE A 480 -0.84 1.28 7.42
C ILE A 480 -2.35 0.98 7.37
N ILE A 481 -2.79 -0.10 8.02
CA ILE A 481 -4.21 -0.49 8.07
C ILE A 481 -5.06 0.59 8.78
N ILE A 482 -4.58 1.09 9.92
CA ILE A 482 -5.27 2.12 10.71
C ILE A 482 -5.41 3.42 9.91
N VAL A 483 -4.31 3.91 9.32
CA VAL A 483 -4.28 5.18 8.59
C VAL A 483 -5.17 5.14 7.35
N GLN A 484 -5.27 3.98 6.68
CA GLN A 484 -6.17 3.79 5.54
C GLN A 484 -7.66 3.77 5.92
N SER A 485 -7.99 3.51 7.18
CA SER A 485 -9.36 3.47 7.67
C SER A 485 -9.80 4.85 8.19
N LYS A 486 -10.65 5.55 7.42
CA LYS A 486 -11.24 6.84 7.85
C LYS A 486 -12.07 6.72 9.14
N GLN A 487 -12.79 5.60 9.35
CA GLN A 487 -13.60 5.39 10.56
C GLN A 487 -12.77 5.31 11.86
N LEU A 488 -11.47 5.01 11.76
CA LEU A 488 -10.56 4.87 12.90
C LEU A 488 -9.59 6.05 13.04
N SER A 489 -9.61 6.96 12.06
CA SER A 489 -8.71 8.08 11.94
C SER A 489 -9.36 9.41 12.33
N SER A 490 -10.48 9.38 13.05
CA SER A 490 -11.02 10.59 13.71
C SER A 490 -9.91 11.20 14.59
N GLY A 491 -9.71 12.51 14.50
CA GLY A 491 -8.50 13.22 14.98
C GLY A 491 -8.09 12.92 16.43
N ALA A 492 -9.04 12.55 17.29
CA ALA A 492 -8.79 12.12 18.67
C ALA A 492 -8.09 10.75 18.77
N VAL A 493 -8.40 9.80 17.89
CA VAL A 493 -7.84 8.44 17.91
C VAL A 493 -6.45 8.42 17.24
N VAL A 494 -6.20 9.24 16.21
CA VAL A 494 -4.88 9.36 15.58
C VAL A 494 -3.88 9.98 16.53
N LYS A 495 -4.21 11.11 17.19
CA LYS A 495 -3.31 11.73 18.18
C LYS A 495 -2.99 10.75 19.32
N HIS A 496 -3.98 10.05 19.86
CA HIS A 496 -3.77 9.09 20.96
C HIS A 496 -3.00 7.81 20.51
N ARG A 497 -3.25 7.29 19.31
CA ARG A 497 -2.58 6.07 18.82
C ARG A 497 -1.24 6.30 18.15
N ALA A 498 -0.98 7.47 17.56
CA ALA A 498 0.34 7.85 17.06
C ALA A 498 1.31 8.05 18.24
N LEU A 499 0.87 8.66 19.35
CA LEU A 499 1.63 8.70 20.60
C LEU A 499 1.88 7.30 21.16
N GLN A 500 0.87 6.41 21.12
CA GLN A 500 1.01 5.04 21.62
C GLN A 500 1.90 4.17 20.72
N ALA A 501 1.89 4.38 19.40
CA ALA A 501 2.75 3.72 18.41
C ALA A 501 4.20 4.24 18.49
N ALA A 502 4.39 5.55 18.65
CA ALA A 502 5.71 6.14 18.92
C ALA A 502 6.26 5.66 20.27
N MET A 503 5.41 5.55 21.30
CA MET A 503 5.78 4.94 22.58
C MET A 503 6.12 3.45 22.44
N THR A 504 5.36 2.65 21.67
CA THR A 504 5.69 1.23 21.47
C THR A 504 6.92 1.03 20.60
N LEU A 505 7.19 1.90 19.62
CA LEU A 505 8.45 1.91 18.87
C LEU A 505 9.63 2.26 19.77
N THR A 506 9.44 3.17 20.74
CA THR A 506 10.44 3.55 21.76
C THR A 506 10.59 2.51 22.88
N ILE A 507 9.56 1.70 23.15
CA ILE A 507 9.60 0.61 24.13
C ILE A 507 10.17 -0.66 23.49
N ALA A 508 9.91 -0.93 22.21
CA ALA A 508 10.52 -2.04 21.48
C ALA A 508 12.03 -1.87 21.31
N THR A 509 12.54 -0.63 21.27
CA THR A 509 13.98 -0.35 21.35
C THR A 509 14.54 -0.44 22.77
N ARG A 510 13.70 -0.49 23.80
CA ARG A 510 14.10 -0.48 25.23
C ARG A 510 13.84 -1.81 25.97
N SER A 511 13.06 -2.72 25.40
CA SER A 511 12.69 -4.01 25.99
C SER A 511 13.58 -5.15 25.48
N VAL A 512 14.89 -5.02 25.71
CA VAL A 512 15.77 -6.19 25.78
C VAL A 512 15.73 -6.71 27.23
N PRO A 513 15.43 -8.00 27.49
CA PRO A 513 15.46 -8.52 28.85
C PRO A 513 16.89 -8.49 29.38
N SER A 514 17.13 -7.68 30.41
CA SER A 514 18.38 -7.64 31.14
C SER A 514 18.53 -8.93 31.96
N THR A 515 19.13 -9.96 31.38
CA THR A 515 19.68 -11.11 32.12
C THR A 515 21.14 -11.35 31.72
N SER A 516 21.98 -10.36 31.98
CA SER A 516 23.40 -10.47 32.37
C SER A 516 24.06 -9.08 32.30
N PRO A 517 24.79 -8.63 33.33
CA PRO A 517 25.47 -7.32 33.33
C PRO A 517 26.71 -7.38 32.42
N HIS A 518 27.17 -6.22 31.98
CA HIS A 518 28.27 -5.97 31.02
C HIS A 518 27.86 -5.91 29.55
N TRP A 519 27.16 -4.82 29.21
CA TRP A 519 27.22 -4.21 27.88
C TRP A 519 27.92 -2.85 28.02
N PRO A 520 29.08 -2.60 27.39
CA PRO A 520 29.61 -1.26 27.25
C PRO A 520 28.86 -0.57 26.10
N TRP A 521 28.67 0.75 26.21
CA TRP A 521 27.97 1.66 25.29
C TRP A 521 26.48 1.92 25.59
N PRO A 522 26.17 3.01 26.33
CA PRO A 522 24.88 3.67 26.27
C PRO A 522 24.79 4.54 25.02
N CYS A 523 23.80 4.30 24.16
CA CYS A 523 23.36 5.28 23.16
C CYS A 523 22.54 6.37 23.86
N SER A 524 23.20 7.34 24.49
CA SER A 524 22.57 8.61 24.88
C SER A 524 23.64 9.66 25.19
N SER A 525 24.04 10.42 24.17
CA SER A 525 24.50 11.80 24.36
C SER A 525 24.41 12.56 23.04
N THR A 526 23.62 13.62 23.05
CA THR A 526 23.68 14.74 22.14
C THR A 526 25.13 15.25 22.03
N PRO A 527 25.69 15.48 20.84
CA PRO A 527 27.05 16.01 20.73
C PRO A 527 27.02 17.50 21.09
N SER A 528 27.62 17.86 22.23
CA SER A 528 28.11 19.22 22.42
C SER A 528 29.30 19.44 21.50
N ALA A 529 29.21 20.48 20.68
CA ALA A 529 30.28 20.94 19.82
C ALA A 529 31.45 21.41 20.68
N THR A 530 32.48 20.57 20.85
CA THR A 530 33.89 20.92 21.08
C THR A 530 34.70 19.66 21.41
N SER A 531 35.34 19.07 20.39
CA SER A 531 36.68 18.44 20.48
C SER A 531 36.93 17.53 19.28
N TRP A 532 37.05 18.13 18.08
CA TRP A 532 37.83 17.49 17.04
C TRP A 532 39.30 17.74 17.36
N ARG A 533 39.94 16.80 18.07
CA ARG A 533 41.39 16.69 18.08
C ARG A 533 41.71 15.37 17.38
N SER A 534 42.13 15.50 16.14
CA SER A 534 42.68 14.43 15.30
C SER A 534 43.86 13.77 16.00
N THR A 535 43.75 12.49 16.32
CA THR A 535 44.92 11.64 16.55
C THR A 535 45.31 10.99 15.21
N PRO A 536 46.58 11.13 14.77
CA PRO A 536 47.06 10.55 13.53
C PRO A 536 47.13 9.02 13.61
N TRP A 537 47.07 8.40 12.43
CA TRP A 537 47.37 7.00 12.21
C TRP A 537 48.82 6.70 12.61
N ASP A 538 49.03 6.01 13.74
CA ASP A 538 50.30 5.37 14.03
C ASP A 538 50.40 4.09 13.19
N ALA A 539 51.08 4.24 12.06
CA ALA A 539 51.74 3.13 11.39
C ALA A 539 52.78 2.56 12.37
N GLY A 540 52.53 1.36 12.88
CA GLY A 540 53.51 0.57 13.61
C GLY A 540 54.67 0.15 12.72
N GLY A 541 55.57 1.10 12.46
CA GLY A 541 56.98 0.83 12.21
C GLY A 541 57.66 0.53 13.55
N ARG A 542 58.42 -0.57 13.57
CA ARG A 542 59.38 -0.91 14.64
C ARG A 542 60.29 0.29 14.90
N ARG A 543 60.75 0.51 16.15
CA ARG A 543 62.10 0.07 16.56
C ARG A 543 63.09 0.21 15.39
N GLY A 544 64.00 1.19 15.35
CA GLY A 544 64.49 2.08 16.43
C GLY A 544 63.50 3.07 17.01
#